data_AF-A0A1V0N1J3-F1
#
_entry.id   AF-A0A1V0N1J3-F1
#
_cell.length_a   1.000
_cell.length_b   1.000
_cell.length_c   1.000
_cell.angle_alpha   90.00
_cell.angle_beta   90.00
_cell.angle_gamma   90.00
#
_symmetry.space_group_name_H-M   'P 1'
#
loop_
_entity.id
_entity.type
_entity.pdbx_description
1 polymer ?
#
loop_
_entity_poly.entity_id
_entity_poly.type
_entity_poly.pdbx_seq_one_letter_code
_entity_poly.pdbx_strand_id
1 'polypeptide(L)' 'MQHTTEHEKEEKESHFGGFLMIGPIPVIFGNDKKMVYISIAVAIFIIALYLSFTFHLL' A
#
# COMPACT_ATOMS: atom_id res chain seq x y z
N MET A 1 5.93 34.21 -35.60
CA MET A 1 4.89 33.26 -35.18
C MET A 1 5.46 32.49 -34.00
N GLN A 2 5.10 32.88 -32.78
CA GLN A 2 5.67 32.34 -31.53
C GLN A 2 4.87 31.11 -31.15
N HIS A 3 5.54 29.95 -31.08
CA HIS A 3 4.94 28.69 -30.63
C HIS A 3 4.94 28.72 -29.09
N THR A 4 3.78 28.98 -28.49
CA THR A 4 3.58 28.85 -27.05
C THR A 4 3.70 27.37 -26.69
N THR A 5 4.75 26.99 -25.97
CA THR A 5 4.85 25.70 -25.30
C THR A 5 3.81 25.66 -24.18
N GLU A 6 2.67 25.05 -24.47
CA GLU A 6 1.73 24.57 -23.45
C GLU A 6 2.46 23.54 -22.60
N HIS A 7 2.90 23.95 -21.41
CA HIS A 7 3.22 23.02 -20.35
C HIS A 7 1.90 22.41 -19.87
N GLU A 8 1.49 21.32 -20.53
CA GLU A 8 0.54 20.37 -19.97
C GLU A 8 1.09 19.97 -18.59
N LYS A 9 0.46 20.49 -17.53
CA LYS A 9 0.62 19.94 -16.19
C LYS A 9 0.03 18.54 -16.27
N GLU A 10 0.87 17.54 -16.52
CA GLU A 10 0.54 16.17 -16.15
C GLU A 10 0.19 16.21 -14.66
N GLU A 11 -1.11 16.12 -14.36
CA GLU A 11 -1.57 15.80 -13.02
C GLU A 11 -1.04 14.40 -12.73
N LYS A 12 0.16 14.32 -12.15
CA LYS A 12 0.69 13.07 -11.61
C LYS A 12 -0.26 12.64 -10.51
N GLU A 13 -1.19 11.74 -10.86
CA GLU A 13 -2.02 11.07 -9.88
C GLU A 13 -1.09 10.42 -8.85
N SER A 14 -1.15 10.92 -7.62
CA SER A 14 -0.29 10.41 -6.56
C SER A 14 -0.81 9.05 -6.13
N HIS A 15 -0.10 7.99 -6.51
CA HIS A 15 -0.43 6.64 -6.09
C HIS A 15 -0.02 6.45 -4.62
N PHE A 16 -1.02 6.36 -3.74
CA PHE A 16 -0.81 6.08 -2.31
C PHE A 16 -1.51 4.78 -1.90
N GLY A 17 -0.94 4.11 -0.91
CA GLY A 17 -1.56 2.98 -0.23
C GLY A 17 -0.76 2.59 1.02
N GLY A 18 -1.41 1.83 1.89
CA GLY A 18 -0.84 1.37 3.15
C GLY A 18 -1.76 0.40 3.87
N PHE A 19 -1.37 0.03 5.08
CA PHE A 19 -2.16 -0.81 5.96
C PHE A 19 -2.08 -0.29 7.39
N LEU A 20 -3.14 -0.51 8.15
CA LEU A 20 -3.23 -0.25 9.58
C LEU A 20 -3.51 -1.58 10.28
N MET A 21 -2.76 -1.89 11.33
CA MET A 21 -3.02 -3.06 12.17
C MET A 21 -3.82 -2.64 13.39
N ILE A 22 -5.06 -3.09 13.51
CA ILE A 22 -5.88 -2.92 14.72
C ILE A 22 -5.85 -4.26 15.47
N GLY A 23 -4.90 -4.40 16.39
CA GLY A 23 -4.54 -5.72 16.91
C GLY A 23 -4.06 -6.63 15.76
N PRO A 24 -4.41 -7.93 15.75
CA PRO A 24 -4.04 -8.84 14.66
C PRO A 24 -4.88 -8.65 13.39
N ILE A 25 -5.79 -7.67 13.33
CA ILE A 25 -6.66 -7.43 12.18
C ILE A 25 -6.05 -6.35 11.26
N PRO A 26 -5.59 -6.71 10.04
CA PRO A 26 -5.16 -5.74 9.04
C PRO A 26 -6.34 -4.99 8.42
N VAL A 27 -6.17 -3.68 8.26
CA VAL A 27 -7.03 -2.81 7.45
C VAL A 27 -6.17 -2.22 6.33
N ILE A 28 -6.39 -2.65 5.09
CA ILE A 28 -5.65 -2.16 3.92
C ILE A 28 -6.41 -0.99 3.29
N PHE A 29 -5.70 0.05 2.88
CA PHE A 29 -6.24 1.21 2.17
C PHE A 29 -5.29 1.66 1.05
N GLY A 30 -5.84 2.23 -0.02
CA GLY A 30 -5.04 2.78 -1.11
C GLY A 30 -5.89 3.13 -2.31
N ASN A 31 -5.40 4.10 -3.09
CA ASN A 31 -6.06 4.57 -4.32
C ASN A 31 -5.54 3.86 -5.57
N ASP A 32 -4.48 3.06 -5.43
CA ASP A 32 -3.83 2.37 -6.52
C ASP A 32 -3.83 0.86 -6.32
N LYS A 33 -4.22 0.11 -7.37
CA LYS A 33 -4.30 -1.35 -7.32
C LYS A 33 -2.96 -1.99 -6.98
N LYS A 34 -1.86 -1.47 -7.54
CA LYS A 34 -0.51 -1.98 -7.28
C LYS A 34 -0.14 -1.78 -5.81
N MET A 35 -0.40 -0.59 -5.27
CA MET A 35 -0.16 -0.28 -3.85
C MET A 35 -1.01 -1.12 -2.90
N VAL A 36 -2.28 -1.37 -3.24
CA VAL A 36 -3.16 -2.26 -2.47
C VAL A 36 -2.64 -3.70 -2.47
N TYR A 37 -2.21 -4.24 -3.62
CA TYR A 37 -1.62 -5.57 -3.70
C TYR A 37 -0.35 -5.72 -2.85
N ILE A 38 0.54 -4.71 -2.92
CA ILE A 38 1.76 -4.69 -2.10
C ILE A 38 1.38 -4.68 -0.60
N SER A 39 0.41 -3.85 -0.21
CA SER A 39 -0.03 -3.74 1.18
C SER A 39 -0.65 -5.05 1.70
N ILE A 40 -1.42 -5.76 0.87
CA ILE A 40 -1.97 -7.09 1.21
C ILE A 40 -0.83 -8.10 1.42
N ALA A 41 0.15 -8.14 0.53
CA ALA A 41 1.27 -9.08 0.64
C ALA A 41 2.06 -8.86 1.94
N VAL A 42 2.31 -7.60 2.30
CA VAL A 42 2.97 -7.25 3.57
C VAL A 42 2.11 -7.63 4.77
N ALA A 43 0.80 -7.38 4.75
CA ALA A 43 -0.10 -7.74 5.83
C ALA A 43 -0.13 -9.27 6.09
N ILE A 44 -0.22 -10.08 5.03
CA ILE A 44 -0.18 -11.54 5.12
C ILE A 44 1.16 -12.01 5.71
N PHE A 45 2.27 -11.42 5.26
CA PHE A 45 3.59 -11.75 5.77
C PHE A 45 3.72 -11.48 7.28
N ILE A 46 3.22 -10.32 7.75
CA ILE A 46 3.22 -9.98 9.17
C ILE A 46 2.34 -10.94 9.97
N ILE A 47 1.14 -11.29 9.48
CA ILE A 47 0.27 -12.26 10.15
C ILE A 47 0.95 -13.63 10.24
N ALA A 48 1.60 -14.08 9.17
CA ALA A 48 2.31 -15.36 9.18
C ALA A 48 3.44 -15.36 10.21
N LEU A 49 4.21 -14.26 10.31
CA LEU A 49 5.23 -14.10 11.35
C LEU A 49 4.63 -14.09 12.76
N TYR A 50 3.53 -13.35 12.96
CA TYR A 50 2.83 -13.27 14.24
C TYR A 50 2.31 -14.64 14.68
N LEU A 51 1.69 -15.39 13.77
CA LEU A 51 1.20 -16.75 14.04
C LEU A 51 2.34 -17.71 14.31
N SER A 52 3.40 -17.68 13.51
CA SER A 52 4.58 -18.53 13.70
C SER A 52 5.26 -18.27 15.03
N PHE A 53 5.43 -16.99 15.40
CA PHE A 53 5.99 -16.60 16.68
C PHE A 53 5.10 -17.03 17.86
N THR A 54 3.79 -16.79 17.76
CA THR A 54 2.83 -17.19 18.80
C THR A 54 2.80 -18.70 18.97
N PHE A 55 2.80 -19.47 17.88
CA PHE A 55 2.78 -20.93 17.92
C PHE A 55 4.09 -21.53 18.42
N HIS A 56 5.22 -20.90 18.12
CA HIS A 56 6.52 -21.37 18.61
C HIS A 56 6.74 -21.04 20.10
N LEU A 57 6.17 -19.93 20.57
CA LEU A 57 6.30 -19.47 21.95
C LEU A 57 5.33 -20.17 22.91
N LEU A 58 4.21 -20.68 22.41
CA LEU A 58 3.17 -21.39 23.17
C LEU A 58 3.53 -22.87 23.39
#